data_AF-A0A2V9RXI8-F1
#
_entry.id   AF-A0A2V9RXI8-F1
#
_cell.length_a   1.000
_cell.length_b   1.000
_cell.length_c   1.000
_cell.angle_alpha   90.00
_cell.angle_beta   90.00
_cell.angle_gamma   90.00
#
_symmetry.space_group_name_H-M   'P 1'
#
loop_
_entity.id
_entity.type
_entity.pdbx_description
1 polymer ?
#
loop_
_entity_poly.entity_id
_entity_poly.type
_entity_poly.pdbx_seq_one_letter_code
_entity_poly.pdbx_strand_id
1 'polypeptide(L)'
;MEPHPYSLFQVSTRLLLILLLVLLNGFFVAAEFAIVKVRSTQIETLVKRKHRHAGLVDNVIHHLDDYLSATQLGITLASLGLGWLGEPF
;
A
#
# COMPACT_ATOMS: atom_id res chain seq x y z
N MET A 1 -15.52 -33.80 26.60
CA MET A 1 -15.16 -32.87 25.51
C MET A 1 -15.62 -31.48 25.91
N GLU A 2 -14.71 -30.66 26.44
CA GLU A 2 -15.03 -29.28 26.81
C GLU A 2 -15.17 -28.38 25.55
N PRO A 3 -16.10 -27.42 25.53
CA PRO A 3 -16.32 -26.55 24.38
C PRO A 3 -15.20 -25.49 24.34
N HIS A 4 -14.42 -25.45 23.25
CA HIS A 4 -13.40 -24.42 23.04
C HIS A 4 -14.05 -23.02 22.94
N PRO A 5 -13.81 -22.09 23.88
CA PRO A 5 -14.28 -20.73 23.77
C PRO A 5 -13.27 -19.96 22.92
N TYR A 6 -13.39 -20.04 21.60
CA TYR A 6 -12.79 -19.02 20.74
C TYR A 6 -13.48 -17.70 21.09
N SER A 7 -12.87 -16.90 21.95
CA SER A 7 -13.46 -15.64 22.39
C SER A 7 -13.81 -14.81 21.16
N LEU A 8 -15.08 -14.42 21.01
CA LEU A 8 -15.57 -13.56 19.91
C LEU A 8 -14.66 -12.35 19.69
N PHE A 9 -14.05 -11.86 20.77
CA PHE A 9 -13.02 -10.83 20.77
C PHE A 9 -11.82 -11.15 19.85
N GLN A 10 -11.24 -12.36 19.91
CA GLN A 10 -10.15 -12.77 19.04
C GLN A 10 -10.55 -12.80 17.56
N VAL A 11 -11.76 -13.27 17.27
CA VAL A 11 -12.29 -13.30 15.91
C VAL A 11 -12.48 -11.88 15.38
N SER A 12 -13.06 -10.99 16.18
CA SER A 12 -13.21 -9.58 15.83
C SER A 12 -11.86 -8.89 15.58
N THR A 13 -10.86 -9.12 16.43
CA THR A 13 -9.51 -8.56 16.23
C THR A 13 -8.85 -9.08 14.95
N ARG A 14 -8.98 -10.39 14.65
CA ARG A 14 -8.44 -10.97 13.40
C ARG A 14 -9.11 -10.39 12.17
N LEU A 15 -10.44 -10.26 12.16
CA LEU A 15 -11.17 -9.65 11.05
C LEU A 15 -10.76 -8.20 10.82
N LEU A 16 -10.53 -7.45 11.90
CA LEU A 16 -10.08 -6.06 11.81
C LEU A 16 -8.66 -5.97 11.23
N LEU A 17 -7.75 -6.87 11.64
CA LEU A 17 -6.40 -6.97 11.06
C LEU A 17 -6.42 -7.38 9.59
N ILE A 18 -7.23 -8.37 9.21
CA ILE A 18 -7.42 -8.79 7.82
C ILE A 18 -7.95 -7.63 6.99
N LEU A 19 -8.99 -6.94 7.47
CA LEU A 19 -9.55 -5.78 6.78
C LEU A 19 -8.50 -4.67 6.59
N LEU A 20 -7.71 -4.38 7.64
CA LEU A 20 -6.63 -3.40 7.57
C LEU A 20 -5.57 -3.79 6.53
N LEU A 21 -5.18 -5.06 6.48
CA LEU A 21 -4.20 -5.54 5.49
C LEU A 21 -4.75 -5.55 4.06
N VAL A 22 -6.04 -5.84 3.87
CA VAL A 22 -6.70 -5.73 2.56
C VAL A 22 -6.72 -4.27 2.10
N LEU A 23 -7.07 -3.34 2.99
CA LEU A 23 -7.02 -1.91 2.70
C LEU A 23 -5.60 -1.45 2.40
N LEU A 24 -4.60 -1.96 3.12
CA LEU A 24 -3.20 -1.67 2.88
C LEU A 24 -2.74 -2.13 1.48
N ASN A 25 -3.12 -3.35 1.07
CA ASN A 25 -2.87 -3.83 -0.30
C ASN A 25 -3.54 -2.92 -1.34
N GLY A 26 -4.81 -2.56 -1.12
CA GLY A 26 -5.54 -1.64 -2.00
C GLY A 26 -4.89 -0.26 -2.09
N PHE A 27 -4.37 0.26 -0.98
CA PHE A 27 -3.62 1.52 -0.93
C PHE A 27 -2.34 1.45 -1.77
N PHE A 28 -1.57 0.38 -1.65
CA PHE A 28 -0.35 0.19 -2.44
C PHE A 28 -0.65 0.10 -3.94
N VAL A 29 -1.70 -0.64 -4.34
CA VAL A 29 -2.14 -0.71 -5.74
C VAL A 29 -2.57 0.66 -6.25
N ALA A 30 -3.32 1.43 -5.45
CA ALA A 30 -3.72 2.78 -5.81
C ALA A 30 -2.52 3.73 -5.96
N ALA A 31 -1.52 3.62 -5.09
CA ALA A 31 -0.28 4.40 -5.15
C ALA A 31 0.52 4.07 -6.42
N GLU A 32 0.74 2.78 -6.71
CA GLU A 32 1.38 2.30 -7.93
C GLU A 32 0.65 2.83 -9.18
N PHE A 33 -0.67 2.72 -9.22
CA PHE A 33 -1.47 3.19 -10.35
C PHE A 33 -1.47 4.72 -10.51
N ALA A 34 -1.52 5.47 -9.40
CA ALA A 34 -1.45 6.93 -9.42
C ALA A 34 -0.11 7.40 -10.01
N ILE A 35 0.99 6.78 -9.55
CA ILE A 35 2.35 7.07 -9.95
C ILE A 35 2.58 6.75 -11.44
N VAL A 36 2.15 5.58 -11.92
CA VAL A 36 2.24 5.19 -13.34
C VAL A 36 1.40 6.09 -14.25
N LYS A 37 0.28 6.63 -13.75
CA LYS A 37 -0.62 7.47 -14.53
C LYS A 37 -0.15 8.92 -14.65
N VAL A 38 0.77 9.37 -13.80
CA VAL A 38 1.35 10.72 -13.90
C VAL A 38 2.33 10.77 -15.07
N ARG A 39 2.15 11.75 -15.96
CA ARG A 39 3.10 12.02 -17.05
C ARG A 39 4.14 13.05 -16.61
N SER A 40 5.42 12.76 -16.86
CA SER A 40 6.53 13.68 -16.56
C SER A 40 6.36 15.07 -17.19
N THR A 41 5.71 15.17 -18.35
CA THR A 41 5.42 16.46 -19.01
C THR A 41 4.47 17.37 -18.22
N GLN A 42 3.50 16.80 -17.49
CA GLN A 42 2.61 17.57 -16.60
C GLN A 42 3.37 18.10 -15.37
N ILE A 43 4.43 17.42 -14.97
CA ILE A 43 5.23 17.76 -13.80
C ILE A 43 6.26 18.81 -14.18
N GLU A 44 6.91 18.66 -15.33
CA GLU A 44 7.83 19.64 -15.88
C GLU A 44 7.16 21.02 -16.07
N THR A 45 5.88 21.03 -16.48
CA THR A 45 5.09 22.27 -16.58
C THR A 45 4.77 22.89 -15.21
N LEU A 46 4.56 22.08 -14.16
CA LEU A 46 4.39 22.56 -12.78
C LEU A 46 5.70 23.07 -12.16
N VAL A 47 6.83 22.44 -12.49
CA VAL A 47 8.19 22.89 -12.12
C VAL A 47 8.47 24.25 -12.74
N LYS A 48 8.18 24.41 -14.05
CA LYS A 48 8.30 25.70 -14.76
C LYS A 48 7.44 26.81 -14.15
N ARG A 49 6.30 26.46 -13.54
CA ARG A 49 5.44 27.40 -12.79
C ARG A 49 5.96 27.74 -11.38
N LYS A 50 7.17 27.29 -11.00
CA LYS A 50 7.85 27.62 -9.73
C LYS A 50 7.10 27.19 -8.46
N HIS A 51 6.25 26.15 -8.55
CA HIS A 51 5.61 25.59 -7.37
C HIS A 51 6.64 24.93 -6.45
N ARG A 52 6.65 25.29 -5.16
CA ARG A 52 7.65 24.80 -4.18
C ARG A 52 7.70 23.28 -4.04
N HIS A 53 6.61 22.58 -4.37
CA HIS A 53 6.51 21.12 -4.26
C HIS A 53 6.82 20.41 -5.59
N ALA A 54 6.90 21.15 -6.70
CA ALA A 54 7.11 20.57 -8.02
C ALA A 54 8.49 19.94 -8.17
N GLY A 55 9.54 20.52 -7.56
CA GLY A 55 10.88 19.92 -7.57
C GLY A 55 10.98 18.59 -6.83
N LEU A 56 10.20 18.40 -5.75
CA LEU A 56 10.12 17.12 -5.04
C LEU A 56 9.41 16.07 -5.90
N VAL A 57 8.28 16.45 -6.51
CA VAL A 57 7.49 15.57 -7.36
C VAL A 57 8.26 15.18 -8.62
N ASP A 58 9.04 16.09 -9.21
CA ASP A 58 9.92 15.82 -10.35
C ASP A 58 10.99 14.78 -10.03
N ASN A 59 11.65 14.90 -8.87
CA ASN A 59 12.62 13.91 -8.42
C ASN A 59 12.00 12.53 -8.16
N VAL A 60 10.80 12.49 -7.56
CA VAL A 60 10.04 11.24 -7.34
C VAL A 60 9.68 10.56 -8.66
N ILE A 61 9.35 11.36 -9.68
CA ILE A 61 8.94 10.85 -11.01
C ILE A 61 10.13 10.50 -11.90
N HIS A 62 11.33 10.98 -11.56
CA HIS A 62 12.56 10.48 -12.14
C HIS A 62 13.02 9.15 -11.54
N HIS A 63 12.58 8.83 -10.32
CA HIS A 63 12.89 7.60 -9.59
C HIS A 63 11.63 6.74 -9.36
N LEU A 64 10.72 6.70 -10.35
CA LEU A 64 9.48 5.92 -10.29
C LEU A 64 9.77 4.45 -10.01
N ASP A 65 10.80 3.90 -10.66
CA ASP A 65 11.15 2.48 -10.55
C ASP A 65 11.52 2.09 -9.11
N ASP A 66 12.18 2.97 -8.35
CA ASP A 66 12.51 2.74 -6.94
C ASP A 66 11.25 2.79 -6.06
N TYR A 67 10.33 3.73 -6.32
CA TYR A 67 9.05 3.83 -5.61
C TYR A 67 8.13 2.63 -5.91
N LEU A 68 8.09 2.20 -7.16
CA LEU A 68 7.36 1.02 -7.62
C LEU A 68 7.90 -0.24 -6.94
N SER A 69 9.22 -0.41 -6.92
CA SER A 69 9.88 -1.54 -6.27
C SER A 69 9.57 -1.60 -4.77
N ALA A 70 9.63 -0.46 -4.06
CA ALA A 70 9.27 -0.38 -2.64
C ALA A 70 7.79 -0.74 -2.39
N THR A 71 6.90 -0.31 -3.29
CA THR A 71 5.46 -0.59 -3.20
C THR A 71 5.16 -2.08 -3.42
N GLN A 72 5.81 -2.73 -4.39
CA GLN A 72 5.67 -4.16 -4.66
C GLN A 72 6.20 -5.03 -3.52
N LEU A 73 7.29 -4.61 -2.86
CA LEU A 73 7.74 -5.22 -1.61
C LEU A 73 6.68 -5.08 -0.50
N GLY A 74 6.07 -3.90 -0.38
CA GLY A 74 4.97 -3.64 0.56
C GLY A 74 3.76 -4.54 0.32
N ILE A 75 3.32 -4.70 -0.93
CA ILE A 75 2.24 -5.61 -1.34
C ILE A 75 2.59 -7.05 -0.96
N THR A 76 3.83 -7.46 -1.21
CA THR A 76 4.30 -8.81 -0.88
C THR A 76 4.24 -9.07 0.63
N LEU A 77 4.79 -8.16 1.43
CA LEU A 77 4.76 -8.27 2.90
C LEU A 77 3.34 -8.28 3.45
N ALA A 78 2.45 -7.43 2.92
CA ALA A 78 1.06 -7.40 3.31
C ALA A 78 0.31 -8.69 2.91
N SER A 79 0.62 -9.26 1.75
CA SER A 79 0.05 -10.53 1.27
C SER A 79 0.53 -11.73 2.10
N LEU A 80 1.81 -11.77 2.48
CA LEU A 80 2.35 -12.78 3.40
C LEU A 80 1.71 -12.67 4.79
N GLY A 81 1.55 -11.45 5.31
CA GLY A 81 0.86 -11.19 6.57
C GLY A 81 -0.61 -11.63 6.55
N LEU A 82 -1.32 -11.37 5.44
CA LEU A 82 -2.69 -11.87 5.23
C LEU A 82 -2.75 -13.39 5.21
N GLY A 83 -1.84 -14.05 4.50
CA GLY A 83 -1.76 -15.51 4.45
C GLY A 83 -1.56 -16.11 5.85
N TRP A 84 -0.64 -15.55 6.63
CA TRP A 84 -0.38 -16.02 7.99
C TRP A 84 -1.54 -15.74 8.95
N LEU A 85 -2.22 -14.60 8.82
CA LEU A 85 -3.38 -14.27 9.67
C LEU A 85 -4.65 -15.04 9.27
N GLY A 86 -4.73 -15.48 8.01
CA GLY A 86 -5.83 -16.25 7.44
C GLY A 86 -5.75 -17.75 7.67
N GLU A 87 -4.60 -18.30 8.08
CA GLU A 87 -4.52 -19.71 8.48
C GLU A 87 -5.33 -19.97 9.76
N PRO A 88 -6.27 -20.94 9.75
CA PRO A 88 -6.94 -21.40 10.96
C PRO A 88 -6.01 -22.33 11.77
N PHE A 89 -5.83 -22.04 13.07
CA PHE A 89 -5.27 -22.97 14.07
C PHE A 89 -6.35 -23.94 14.55
#